data_AF-K1TNM2-F1
#
_entry.id   AF-K1TNM2-F1
#
_cell.length_a   1.000
_cell.length_b   1.000
_cell.length_c   1.000
_cell.angle_alpha   90.00
_cell.angle_beta   90.00
_cell.angle_gamma   90.00
#
_symmetry.space_group_name_H-M   'P 1'
#
loop_
_entity.id
_entity.type
_entity.pdbx_description
1 polymer ?
#
loop_
_entity_poly.entity_id
_entity_poly.type
_entity_poly.pdbx_seq_one_letter_code
_entity_poly.pdbx_strand_id
1 'polypeptide(L)'
;MLGEIPGIGSLAKNLLEQEVAGFQKRKREEFLSYITESGELIVKSDVADVPFLMELARTLEVLNRLATNEKVLYIANLFKHTFLLAGDRDIDLYEENLKRLEELSIREITILAKLHQYKYNNEAFYEDIRKDCGIEKDEVKNILSAVTRTGFCKEKVGAYLGYEGDVYYTTPLFESFLKCIGVCAEETENS
;
A
#
# COMPACT_ATOMS: atom_id res chain seq x y z
N MET A 1 -18.48 -20.91 28.19
CA MET A 1 -19.86 -20.79 27.67
C MET A 1 -20.49 -19.59 28.35
N LEU A 2 -20.46 -18.42 27.70
CA LEU A 2 -21.25 -17.28 28.12
C LEU A 2 -22.67 -17.53 27.64
N GLY A 3 -23.62 -17.61 28.56
CA GLY A 3 -25.03 -17.86 28.27
C GLY A 3 -25.60 -16.75 27.40
N GLU A 4 -26.13 -17.11 26.25
CA GLU A 4 -26.85 -16.21 25.36
C GLU A 4 -28.13 -15.73 26.05
N ILE A 5 -28.22 -14.43 26.32
CA ILE A 5 -29.49 -13.78 26.64
C ILE A 5 -30.24 -13.58 25.32
N PRO A 6 -31.40 -14.24 25.11
CA PRO A 6 -32.18 -14.09 23.89
C PRO A 6 -32.55 -12.62 23.68
N GLY A 7 -32.12 -12.01 22.57
CA GLY A 7 -32.40 -10.62 22.21
C GLY A 7 -31.18 -9.68 22.27
N ILE A 8 -30.23 -9.88 23.19
CA ILE A 8 -28.99 -9.07 23.20
C ILE A 8 -28.02 -9.56 22.12
N GLY A 9 -27.94 -10.88 21.92
CA GLY A 9 -27.08 -11.48 20.89
C GLY A 9 -27.49 -11.12 19.45
N SER A 10 -28.79 -11.02 19.16
CA SER A 10 -29.27 -10.65 17.82
C SER A 10 -29.09 -9.17 17.51
N LEU A 11 -29.31 -8.28 18.50
CA LEU A 11 -29.08 -6.84 18.34
C LEU A 11 -27.60 -6.51 18.17
N ALA A 12 -26.72 -7.11 18.99
CA ALA A 12 -25.28 -6.92 18.88
C ALA A 12 -24.73 -7.41 17.53
N LYS A 13 -25.22 -8.56 17.04
CA LYS A 13 -24.88 -9.09 15.72
C LYS A 13 -25.29 -8.14 14.59
N ASN A 14 -26.54 -7.66 14.60
CA ASN A 14 -27.04 -6.75 13.57
C ASN A 14 -26.25 -5.43 13.54
N LEU A 15 -25.89 -4.88 14.70
CA LEU A 15 -25.10 -3.66 14.79
C LEU A 15 -23.68 -3.88 14.25
N LEU A 16 -23.03 -4.99 14.61
CA LEU A 16 -21.73 -5.35 14.08
C LEU A 16 -21.75 -5.50 12.54
N GLU A 17 -22.73 -6.23 12.01
CA GLU A 17 -22.91 -6.40 10.56
C GLU A 17 -23.15 -5.05 9.86
N GLN A 18 -23.93 -4.15 10.46
CA GLN A 18 -24.18 -2.81 9.95
C GLN A 18 -22.91 -1.94 9.94
N GLU A 19 -22.12 -1.95 11.01
CA GLU A 19 -20.87 -1.19 11.10
C GLU A 19 -19.83 -1.68 10.08
N VAL A 20 -19.66 -3.00 9.98
CA VAL A 20 -18.76 -3.62 9.00
C VAL A 20 -19.21 -3.28 7.57
N ALA A 21 -20.50 -3.45 7.26
CA ALA A 21 -21.03 -3.13 5.94
C ALA A 21 -20.90 -1.63 5.61
N GLY A 22 -21.14 -0.75 6.59
CA GLY A 22 -20.97 0.69 6.45
C GLY A 22 -19.51 1.08 6.20
N PHE A 23 -18.57 0.47 6.92
CA PHE A 23 -17.15 0.69 6.72
C PHE A 23 -16.66 0.22 5.34
N GLN A 24 -17.05 -0.99 4.93
CA GLN A 24 -16.75 -1.51 3.60
C GLN A 24 -17.36 -0.64 2.49
N LYS A 25 -18.60 -0.17 2.69
CA LYS A 25 -19.26 0.75 1.74
C LYS A 25 -18.44 2.04 1.57
N ARG A 26 -18.01 2.67 2.66
CA ARG A 26 -17.19 3.89 2.61
C ARG A 26 -15.89 3.69 1.83
N LYS A 27 -15.17 2.58 2.08
CA LYS A 27 -13.93 2.24 1.33
C LYS A 27 -14.17 2.12 -0.17
N ARG A 28 -15.28 1.47 -0.57
CA ARG A 28 -15.63 1.34 -1.99
C ARG A 28 -16.02 2.67 -2.61
N GLU A 29 -16.80 3.48 -1.92
CA GLU A 29 -17.20 4.81 -2.39
C GLU A 29 -15.98 5.73 -2.57
N GLU A 30 -15.05 5.72 -1.62
CA GLU A 30 -13.78 6.45 -1.69
C GLU A 30 -12.89 5.96 -2.84
N PHE A 31 -12.76 4.65 -3.02
CA PHE A 31 -12.06 4.09 -4.19
C PHE A 31 -12.70 4.53 -5.50
N LEU A 32 -14.03 4.43 -5.61
CA LEU A 32 -14.78 4.79 -6.81
C LEU A 32 -14.66 6.28 -7.11
N SER A 33 -14.72 7.16 -6.10
CA SER A 33 -14.52 8.59 -6.29
C SER A 33 -13.12 8.85 -6.85
N TYR A 34 -12.08 8.24 -6.27
CA TYR A 34 -10.72 8.38 -6.80
C TYR A 34 -10.65 7.96 -8.27
N ILE A 35 -11.13 6.77 -8.65
CA ILE A 35 -10.99 6.30 -10.05
C ILE A 35 -11.86 7.04 -11.06
N THR A 36 -12.90 7.77 -10.62
CA THR A 36 -13.82 8.51 -11.50
C THR A 36 -13.54 10.02 -11.57
N GLU A 37 -12.82 10.59 -10.59
CA GLU A 37 -12.46 12.02 -10.56
C GLU A 37 -11.29 12.38 -11.49
N SER A 38 -10.51 11.40 -11.98
CA SER A 38 -9.59 11.64 -13.10
C SER A 38 -10.40 11.99 -14.35
N GLY A 39 -10.03 13.04 -15.08
CA GLY A 39 -10.67 13.42 -16.35
C GLY A 39 -10.70 12.33 -17.43
N GLU A 40 -10.04 11.19 -17.18
CA GLU A 40 -10.21 9.91 -17.85
C GLU A 40 -11.48 9.21 -17.34
N LEU A 41 -12.59 9.46 -18.03
CA LEU A 41 -13.87 8.82 -17.74
C LEU A 41 -13.78 7.32 -18.05
N ILE A 42 -14.21 6.47 -17.11
CA ILE A 42 -14.51 5.06 -17.39
C ILE A 42 -15.59 5.04 -18.47
N VAL A 43 -15.23 4.58 -19.67
CA VAL A 43 -16.14 4.50 -20.81
C VAL A 43 -16.83 3.14 -20.85
N LYS A 44 -17.97 3.06 -21.53
CA LYS A 44 -18.76 1.81 -21.63
C LYS A 44 -17.96 0.62 -22.19
N SER A 45 -16.92 0.88 -22.99
CA SER A 45 -16.02 -0.17 -23.50
C SER A 45 -15.17 -0.81 -22.42
N ASP A 46 -14.80 -0.09 -21.37
CA ASP A 46 -13.99 -0.63 -20.26
C ASP A 46 -14.82 -1.61 -19.42
N VAL A 47 -16.10 -1.26 -19.21
CA VAL A 47 -17.07 -2.11 -18.50
C VAL A 47 -17.52 -3.31 -19.36
N ALA A 48 -17.23 -3.31 -20.66
CA ALA A 48 -17.46 -4.46 -21.54
C ALA A 48 -16.26 -5.43 -21.57
N ASP A 49 -15.13 -5.05 -20.98
CA ASP A 49 -13.91 -5.85 -20.95
C ASP A 49 -13.86 -6.77 -19.72
N VAL A 50 -13.89 -8.08 -19.96
CA VAL A 50 -13.95 -9.09 -18.89
C VAL A 50 -12.74 -9.00 -17.94
N PRO A 51 -11.48 -8.90 -18.41
CA PRO A 51 -10.33 -8.63 -17.55
C PRO A 51 -10.49 -7.42 -16.64
N PHE A 52 -10.91 -6.27 -17.17
CA PHE A 52 -11.17 -5.07 -16.36
C PHE A 52 -12.20 -5.33 -15.26
N LEU A 53 -13.33 -5.96 -15.59
CA LEU A 53 -14.38 -6.29 -14.62
C LEU A 53 -13.89 -7.25 -13.52
N MET A 54 -13.11 -8.26 -13.91
CA MET A 54 -12.55 -9.23 -12.98
C MET A 54 -11.57 -8.56 -12.01
N GLU A 55 -10.67 -7.72 -12.51
CA GLU A 55 -9.73 -7.01 -11.65
C GLU A 55 -10.40 -5.95 -10.79
N LEU A 56 -11.42 -5.25 -11.30
CA LEU A 56 -12.24 -4.36 -10.47
C LEU A 56 -12.90 -5.14 -9.32
N ALA A 57 -13.49 -6.30 -9.59
CA ALA A 57 -14.11 -7.13 -8.56
C ALA A 57 -13.08 -7.58 -7.51
N ARG A 58 -11.91 -8.08 -7.93
CA ARG A 58 -10.81 -8.46 -7.02
C ARG A 58 -10.31 -7.28 -6.18
N THR A 59 -10.18 -6.10 -6.79
CA THR A 59 -9.80 -4.87 -6.08
C THR A 59 -10.78 -4.57 -4.95
N LEU A 60 -12.08 -4.64 -5.24
CA LEU A 60 -13.13 -4.39 -4.25
C LEU A 60 -13.11 -5.43 -3.12
N GLU A 61 -12.77 -6.68 -3.41
CA GLU A 61 -12.57 -7.71 -2.38
C GLU A 61 -11.40 -7.39 -1.45
N VAL A 62 -10.24 -7.00 -2.02
CA VAL A 62 -9.07 -6.58 -1.23
C VAL A 62 -9.43 -5.37 -0.35
N LEU A 63 -10.08 -4.37 -0.93
CA LEU A 63 -10.55 -3.18 -0.21
C LEU A 63 -11.47 -3.57 0.96
N ASN A 64 -12.39 -4.51 0.77
CA ASN A 64 -13.30 -4.96 1.82
C ASN A 64 -12.55 -5.60 3.01
N ARG A 65 -11.42 -6.27 2.77
CA ARG A 65 -10.57 -6.92 3.79
C ARG A 65 -9.69 -5.96 4.58
N LEU A 66 -9.40 -4.77 4.05
CA LEU A 66 -8.56 -3.79 4.76
C LEU A 66 -9.18 -3.39 6.11
N ALA A 67 -8.36 -3.33 7.16
CA ALA A 67 -8.81 -2.88 8.47
C ALA A 67 -8.96 -1.35 8.56
N THR A 68 -8.25 -0.59 7.72
CA THR A 68 -8.25 0.88 7.67
C THR A 68 -8.43 1.39 6.23
N ASN A 69 -8.69 2.68 6.06
CA ASN A 69 -8.84 3.31 4.74
C ASN A 69 -7.53 3.85 4.16
N GLU A 70 -6.44 3.82 4.91
CA GLU A 70 -5.20 4.53 4.57
C GLU A 70 -4.56 4.08 3.24
N LYS A 71 -4.82 2.83 2.82
CA LYS A 71 -4.32 2.27 1.55
C LYS A 71 -5.28 2.45 0.38
N VAL A 72 -6.49 2.97 0.59
CA VAL A 72 -7.52 3.08 -0.47
C VAL A 72 -6.99 3.92 -1.63
N LEU A 73 -6.33 5.04 -1.33
CA LEU A 73 -5.72 5.90 -2.35
C LEU A 73 -4.60 5.18 -3.13
N TYR A 74 -3.72 4.43 -2.46
CA TYR A 74 -2.65 3.68 -3.12
C TYR A 74 -3.19 2.60 -4.08
N ILE A 75 -4.25 1.90 -3.65
CA ILE A 75 -4.93 0.90 -4.47
C ILE A 75 -5.64 1.56 -5.66
N ALA A 76 -6.28 2.71 -5.45
CA ALA A 76 -6.90 3.48 -6.53
C ALA A 76 -5.88 3.92 -7.57
N ASN A 77 -4.74 4.48 -7.14
CA ASN A 77 -3.66 4.88 -8.05
C ASN A 77 -3.10 3.71 -8.84
N LEU A 78 -2.87 2.56 -8.19
CA LEU A 78 -2.41 1.34 -8.86
C LEU A 78 -3.41 0.88 -9.94
N PHE A 79 -4.71 0.90 -9.62
CA PHE A 79 -5.76 0.55 -10.57
C PHE A 79 -5.80 1.51 -11.76
N LYS A 80 -5.76 2.82 -11.51
CA LYS A 80 -5.68 3.83 -12.58
C LYS A 80 -4.48 3.64 -13.48
N HIS A 81 -3.30 3.51 -12.88
CA HIS A 81 -2.05 3.36 -13.61
C HIS A 81 -2.12 2.17 -14.57
N THR A 82 -2.67 1.06 -14.12
CA THR A 82 -2.76 -0.17 -14.92
C THR A 82 -3.88 -0.11 -15.96
N PHE A 83 -5.09 0.29 -15.58
CA PHE A 83 -6.28 0.08 -16.42
C PHE A 83 -6.74 1.31 -17.20
N LEU A 84 -6.39 2.52 -16.73
CA LEU A 84 -6.86 3.77 -17.35
C LEU A 84 -5.73 4.52 -18.06
N LEU A 85 -4.49 4.38 -17.58
CA LEU A 85 -3.33 5.13 -18.07
C LEU A 85 -2.37 4.30 -18.93
N ALA A 86 -2.10 3.05 -18.57
CA ALA A 86 -1.17 2.21 -19.31
C ALA A 86 -1.74 1.80 -20.68
N GLY A 87 -0.93 1.94 -21.73
CA GLY A 87 -1.29 1.52 -23.09
C GLY A 87 -1.25 -0.01 -23.31
N ASP A 88 -0.61 -0.75 -22.41
CA ASP A 88 -0.59 -2.21 -22.37
C ASP A 88 -0.82 -2.66 -20.92
N ARG A 89 -1.84 -3.50 -20.69
CA ARG A 89 -2.33 -3.85 -19.36
C ARG A 89 -1.62 -5.11 -18.87
N ASP A 90 -0.58 -4.93 -18.08
CA ASP A 90 0.09 -6.03 -17.39
C ASP A 90 -0.69 -6.45 -16.15
N ILE A 91 -1.59 -7.42 -16.32
CA ILE A 91 -2.46 -7.94 -15.26
C ILE A 91 -1.65 -8.66 -14.18
N ASP A 92 -0.60 -9.40 -14.57
CA ASP A 92 0.24 -10.13 -13.61
C ASP A 92 0.95 -9.15 -12.68
N LEU A 93 1.54 -8.09 -13.23
CA LEU A 93 2.17 -7.03 -12.46
C LEU A 93 1.18 -6.30 -11.53
N TYR A 94 -0.06 -6.11 -12.00
CA TYR A 94 -1.12 -5.54 -11.18
C TYR A 94 -1.46 -6.44 -9.99
N GLU A 95 -1.71 -7.73 -10.22
CA GLU A 95 -2.04 -8.71 -9.17
C GLU A 95 -0.90 -8.80 -8.14
N GLU A 96 0.36 -8.80 -8.60
CA GLU A 96 1.53 -8.78 -7.72
C GLU A 96 1.56 -7.53 -6.83
N ASN A 97 1.37 -6.34 -7.41
CA ASN A 97 1.44 -5.08 -6.67
C ASN A 97 0.24 -4.90 -5.72
N LEU A 98 -0.94 -5.37 -6.11
CA LEU A 98 -2.11 -5.38 -5.25
C LEU A 98 -1.88 -6.28 -4.03
N LYS A 99 -1.29 -7.46 -4.22
CA LYS A 99 -0.90 -8.36 -3.13
C LYS A 99 0.14 -7.72 -2.21
N ARG A 100 1.15 -7.04 -2.77
CA ARG A 100 2.15 -6.30 -1.97
C ARG A 100 1.50 -5.20 -1.12
N LEU A 101 0.53 -4.47 -1.66
CA LEU A 101 -0.26 -3.48 -0.91
C LEU A 101 -1.12 -4.12 0.18
N GLU A 102 -1.68 -5.31 -0.05
CA GLU A 102 -2.44 -6.04 0.98
C GLU A 102 -1.51 -6.42 2.15
N GLU A 103 -0.33 -6.97 1.86
CA GLU A 103 0.62 -7.51 2.84
C GLU A 103 1.38 -6.42 3.63
N LEU A 104 1.86 -5.35 2.98
CA LEU A 104 2.68 -4.33 3.63
C LEU A 104 1.85 -3.40 4.50
N SER A 105 2.18 -3.21 5.77
CA SER A 105 1.58 -2.18 6.60
C SER A 105 1.85 -0.77 6.05
N ILE A 106 1.00 0.20 6.41
CA ILE A 106 1.25 1.62 6.10
C ILE A 106 2.60 2.08 6.64
N ARG A 107 2.96 1.62 7.85
CA ARG A 107 4.25 1.93 8.47
C ARG A 107 5.43 1.44 7.62
N GLU A 108 5.38 0.21 7.11
CA GLU A 108 6.42 -0.32 6.23
C GLU A 108 6.52 0.47 4.92
N ILE A 109 5.38 0.83 4.32
CA ILE A 109 5.35 1.67 3.11
C ILE A 109 6.00 3.04 3.39
N THR A 110 5.65 3.69 4.50
CA THR A 110 6.24 4.98 4.91
C THR A 110 7.75 4.88 5.11
N ILE A 111 8.21 3.85 5.83
CA ILE A 111 9.64 3.59 6.08
C ILE A 111 10.38 3.40 4.76
N LEU A 112 9.85 2.57 3.85
CA LEU A 112 10.48 2.32 2.55
C LEU A 112 10.48 3.58 1.66
N ALA A 113 9.39 4.36 1.66
CA ALA A 113 9.30 5.61 0.90
C ALA A 113 10.34 6.63 1.39
N LYS A 114 10.46 6.81 2.71
CA LYS A 114 11.52 7.64 3.31
C LYS A 114 12.91 7.11 2.99
N LEU A 115 13.11 5.79 3.06
CA LEU A 115 14.40 5.19 2.71
C LEU A 115 14.77 5.49 1.24
N HIS A 116 13.79 5.49 0.33
CA HIS A 116 13.99 5.85 -1.06
C HIS A 116 14.35 7.33 -1.26
N GLN A 117 13.74 8.23 -0.48
CA GLN A 117 14.05 9.66 -0.48
C GLN A 117 15.49 9.91 0.02
N TYR A 118 15.85 9.36 1.18
CA TYR A 118 17.16 9.53 1.80
C TYR A 118 18.28 8.69 1.17
N LYS A 119 17.93 7.75 0.28
CA LYS A 119 18.80 6.73 -0.36
C LYS A 119 19.36 5.67 0.59
N TYR A 120 19.67 6.07 1.83
CA TYR A 120 20.17 5.21 2.90
C TYR A 120 19.58 5.64 4.25
N ASN A 121 19.53 4.71 5.20
CA ASN A 121 19.06 4.91 6.57
C ASN A 121 20.09 5.63 7.46
N ASN A 122 20.40 6.89 7.15
CA ASN A 122 21.25 7.75 7.98
C ASN A 122 20.49 8.29 9.22
N GLU A 123 21.16 9.06 10.10
CA GLU A 123 20.51 9.59 11.31
C GLU A 123 19.31 10.51 11.00
N ALA A 124 19.37 11.31 9.93
CA ALA A 124 18.26 12.17 9.53
C ALA A 124 17.02 11.35 9.14
N PHE A 125 17.21 10.23 8.43
CA PHE A 125 16.15 9.27 8.16
C PHE A 125 15.51 8.72 9.44
N TYR A 126 16.32 8.34 10.43
CA TYR A 126 15.79 7.80 11.68
C TYR A 126 15.01 8.84 12.49
N GLU A 127 15.47 10.09 12.54
CA GLU A 127 14.73 11.17 13.21
C GLU A 127 13.39 11.48 12.53
N ASP A 128 13.36 11.48 11.20
CA ASP A 128 12.12 11.62 10.43
C ASP A 128 11.14 10.49 10.71
N ILE A 129 11.61 9.24 10.72
CA ILE A 129 10.76 8.09 11.05
C ILE A 129 10.28 8.14 12.49
N ARG A 130 11.12 8.57 13.43
CA ARG A 130 10.72 8.74 14.82
C ARG A 130 9.58 9.77 14.96
N LYS A 131 9.67 10.88 14.22
CA LYS A 131 8.63 11.91 14.19
C LYS A 131 7.34 11.41 13.55
N ASP A 132 7.42 10.71 12.42
CA ASP A 132 6.26 10.31 11.63
C ASP A 132 5.57 9.05 12.19
N CYS A 133 6.35 8.11 12.72
CA CYS A 133 5.88 6.78 13.15
C CYS A 133 5.96 6.54 14.66
N GLY A 134 6.69 7.37 15.42
CA GLY A 134 6.83 7.21 16.87
C GLY A 134 7.63 5.99 17.32
N ILE A 135 8.50 5.44 16.47
CA ILE A 135 9.27 4.23 16.74
C ILE A 135 10.77 4.50 16.82
N GLU A 136 11.48 3.68 17.59
CA GLU A 136 12.91 3.82 17.83
C GLU A 136 13.75 3.16 16.73
N LYS A 137 15.02 3.57 16.61
CA LYS A 137 15.97 3.13 15.59
C LYS A 137 16.07 1.61 15.44
N ASP A 138 16.11 0.88 16.54
CA ASP A 138 16.23 -0.59 16.51
C ASP A 138 14.97 -1.26 15.96
N GLU A 139 13.78 -0.70 16.23
CA GLU A 139 12.53 -1.20 15.64
C GLU A 139 12.52 -0.95 14.13
N VAL A 140 12.98 0.23 13.68
CA VAL A 140 13.12 0.54 12.25
C VAL A 140 14.07 -0.44 11.55
N LYS A 141 15.21 -0.78 12.18
CA LYS A 141 16.15 -1.79 11.64
C LYS A 141 15.51 -3.17 11.51
N ASN A 142 14.76 -3.61 12.52
CA ASN A 142 14.06 -4.89 12.47
C ASN A 142 13.02 -4.92 11.35
N ILE A 143 12.29 -3.82 11.15
CA ILE A 143 11.33 -3.68 10.04
C ILE A 143 12.07 -3.74 8.70
N LEU A 144 13.13 -2.94 8.52
CA LEU A 144 13.93 -2.93 7.28
C LEU A 144 14.47 -4.32 6.94
N SER A 145 14.99 -5.03 7.94
CA SER A 145 15.44 -6.42 7.82
C SER A 145 14.30 -7.34 7.36
N ALA A 146 13.13 -7.25 7.99
CA ALA A 146 11.97 -8.07 7.62
C ALA A 146 11.47 -7.79 6.20
N VAL A 147 11.39 -6.52 5.79
CA VAL A 147 10.88 -6.15 4.46
C VAL A 147 11.89 -6.44 3.34
N THR A 148 13.16 -6.76 3.61
CA THR A 148 14.09 -7.23 2.57
C THR A 148 13.56 -8.44 1.79
N ARG A 149 12.77 -9.31 2.45
CA ARG A 149 12.15 -10.49 1.84
C ARG A 149 11.19 -10.17 0.69
N THR A 150 10.69 -8.93 0.64
CA THR A 150 9.82 -8.45 -0.44
C THR A 150 10.60 -8.09 -1.70
N GLY A 151 11.93 -7.93 -1.59
CA GLY A 151 12.77 -7.42 -2.66
C GLY A 151 12.74 -5.90 -2.83
N PHE A 152 11.97 -5.16 -2.02
CA PHE A 152 11.87 -3.69 -2.11
C PHE A 152 13.08 -2.93 -1.55
N CYS A 153 13.81 -3.53 -0.61
CA CYS A 153 15.08 -3.00 -0.14
C CYS A 153 16.09 -4.11 0.05
N LYS A 154 17.36 -3.73 0.14
CA LYS A 154 18.49 -4.63 0.37
C LYS A 154 19.45 -4.02 1.38
N GLU A 155 20.10 -4.87 2.15
CA GLU A 155 21.24 -4.48 2.95
C GLU A 155 22.49 -4.37 2.05
N LYS A 156 23.32 -3.36 2.29
CA LYS A 156 24.56 -3.11 1.57
C LYS A 156 25.65 -4.04 2.11
N VAL A 157 25.78 -5.23 1.54
CA VAL A 157 26.86 -6.16 1.92
C VAL A 157 28.21 -5.71 1.33
N GLY A 158 29.27 -5.67 2.15
CA GLY A 158 30.63 -5.36 1.69
C GLY A 158 31.73 -5.91 2.59
N ALA A 159 32.82 -6.40 1.98
CA ALA A 159 34.00 -6.96 2.66
C ALA A 159 35.09 -5.90 2.91
N TYR A 160 34.71 -4.76 3.49
CA TYR A 160 35.66 -3.69 3.82
C TYR A 160 35.82 -3.58 5.34
N LEU A 161 37.05 -3.41 5.81
CA LEU A 161 37.39 -3.22 7.22
C LEU A 161 36.58 -2.05 7.80
N GLY A 162 35.69 -2.34 8.76
CA GLY A 162 34.84 -1.36 9.42
C GLY A 162 33.35 -1.35 9.00
N TYR A 163 32.89 -2.33 8.21
CA TYR A 163 31.45 -2.51 7.97
C TYR A 163 30.74 -2.99 9.24
N GLU A 164 29.87 -2.16 9.82
CA GLU A 164 29.10 -2.50 11.03
C GLU A 164 27.75 -3.18 10.74
N GLY A 165 27.39 -3.41 9.47
CA GLY A 165 26.05 -3.90 9.14
C GLY A 165 25.01 -2.79 8.99
N ASP A 166 23.76 -3.19 8.78
CA ASP A 166 22.56 -2.35 8.95
C ASP A 166 22.43 -1.14 8.02
N VAL A 167 23.12 -1.11 6.87
CA VAL A 167 22.89 -0.05 5.88
C VAL A 167 21.98 -0.59 4.78
N TYR A 168 20.79 -0.01 4.64
CA TYR A 168 19.76 -0.44 3.69
C TYR A 168 19.59 0.59 2.57
N TYR A 169 19.17 0.12 1.41
CA TYR A 169 18.77 0.95 0.27
C TYR A 169 17.61 0.29 -0.48
N THR A 170 16.80 1.08 -1.19
CA THR A 170 15.67 0.58 -1.98
C THR A 170 16.11 0.06 -3.35
N THR A 171 15.31 -0.83 -3.94
CA THR A 171 15.60 -1.44 -5.24
C THR A 171 14.80 -0.80 -6.38
N PRO A 172 15.17 -1.02 -7.66
CA PRO A 172 14.36 -0.57 -8.80
C PRO A 172 12.93 -1.12 -8.82
N LEU A 173 12.71 -2.29 -8.21
CA LEU A 173 11.38 -2.86 -8.03
C LEU A 173 10.52 -1.95 -7.16
N PHE A 174 11.07 -1.42 -6.06
CA PHE A 174 10.36 -0.48 -5.20
C PHE A 174 10.10 0.87 -5.89
N GLU A 175 11.05 1.36 -6.67
CA GLU A 175 10.84 2.59 -7.47
C GLU A 175 9.67 2.44 -8.44
N SER A 176 9.60 1.30 -9.13
CA SER A 176 8.49 0.99 -10.05
C SER A 176 7.16 0.89 -9.29
N PHE A 177 7.17 0.25 -8.11
CA PHE A 177 6.00 0.16 -7.24
C PHE A 177 5.51 1.55 -6.77
N LEU A 178 6.41 2.44 -6.34
CA LEU A 178 6.07 3.81 -5.91
C LEU A 178 5.37 4.61 -7.01
N LYS A 179 5.87 4.49 -8.26
CA LYS A 179 5.26 5.13 -9.43
C LYS A 179 3.82 4.67 -9.63
N CYS A 180 3.56 3.37 -9.50
CA CYS A 180 2.22 2.81 -9.66
C CYS A 180 1.25 3.29 -8.56
N ILE A 181 1.70 3.42 -7.32
CA ILE A 181 0.83 3.81 -6.19
C ILE A 181 0.71 5.33 -6.00
N GLY A 182 1.36 6.12 -6.85
CA GLY A 182 1.30 7.59 -6.83
C GLY A 182 2.02 8.23 -5.64
N VAL A 183 2.99 7.53 -5.04
CA VAL A 183 3.86 8.08 -4.00
C VAL A 183 5.13 8.54 -4.67
N CYS A 184 5.10 9.71 -5.30
CA CYS A 184 6.32 10.31 -5.84
C CYS A 184 7.13 10.87 -4.66
N ALA A 185 8.41 10.48 -4.58
CA ALA A 185 9.38 11.32 -3.90
C ALA A 185 9.33 12.68 -4.60
N GLU A 186 9.19 13.77 -3.84
CA GLU A 186 9.40 15.10 -4.39
C GLU A 186 10.71 15.07 -5.16
N GLU A 187 10.63 15.24 -6.48
CA GLU A 187 11.79 15.49 -7.30
C GLU A 187 12.37 16.78 -6.73
N THR A 188 13.45 16.64 -5.96
CA THR A 188 14.32 17.77 -5.67
C THR A 188 15.01 18.10 -6.99
N GLU A 189 14.30 18.88 -7.80
CA GLU A 189 14.91 19.73 -8.82
C GLU A 189 15.90 20.64 -8.10
N ASN A 190 17.14 20.20 -8.02
CA ASN A 190 18.26 21.12 -7.85
C ASN A 190 18.94 21.23 -9.20
N SER A 191 18.51 22.28 -9.92
CA SER A 191 19.25 22.94 -11.01
C SER A 191 20.64 23.39 -10.55
#